data_AF-A0A8T2PTH6-F1
#
_entry.id   AF-A0A8T2PTH6-F1
#
_cell.length_a   1.000
_cell.length_b   1.000
_cell.length_c   1.000
_cell.angle_alpha   90.00
_cell.angle_beta   90.00
_cell.angle_gamma   90.00
#
_symmetry.space_group_name_H-M   'P 1'
#
loop_
_entity.id
_entity.type
_entity.pdbx_description
1 polymer ?
#
loop_
_entity_poly.entity_id
_entity_poly.type
_entity_poly.pdbx_seq_one_letter_code
_entity_poly.pdbx_strand_id
1 'polypeptide(L)'
;MCGDIAGETRVSRSLTSGVAEVTVTLAINPFLLYMPAARTGVALNNQNVSTDAPDLLSGQLWMLPEGDQTEMGEDVKEGKREETRALGPIRVSVELQYQLGERTETHLNEMGATCVEEATLTDMYYDTESFELAAQQTWLSRQGSQWRLILNQGPCPSVSCGDEVRLQRLQAEMLITDAGQGVGAGSGEGDMGVLDSLRGTTFPKPAGTSETREEQKVQPQFPSTAPWYCELTANNAIVEHLARCLQVALTEEEGGTMSVEHFVELAGIQSYGNWTVSRRLEYRLPDTCTLEVRKDYNNTPYAHSAILTMGADVLDIGHELEKMESLAAELELQPRPA
;
A
#
# COMPACT_ATOMS: atom_id res chain seq x y z
N MET A 1 4.44 -4.47 -32.13
CA MET A 1 3.16 -4.29 -31.43
C MET A 1 3.47 -3.55 -30.14
N CYS A 2 3.29 -2.24 -30.11
CA CYS A 2 3.44 -1.45 -28.89
C CYS A 2 2.13 -1.63 -28.11
N GLY A 3 2.20 -2.31 -26.97
CA GLY A 3 1.10 -2.31 -26.00
C GLY A 3 1.17 -1.02 -25.21
N ASP A 4 0.13 -0.19 -25.32
CA ASP A 4 -0.04 0.96 -24.45
C ASP A 4 -0.31 0.45 -23.03
N ILE A 5 0.66 0.68 -22.13
CA ILE A 5 0.49 0.43 -20.70
C ILE A 5 -0.23 1.64 -20.13
N ALA A 6 -1.55 1.57 -20.04
CA ALA A 6 -2.35 2.55 -19.32
C ALA A 6 -2.03 2.44 -17.82
N GLY A 7 -1.33 3.44 -17.27
CA GLY A 7 -1.09 3.56 -15.85
C GLY A 7 -2.38 3.94 -15.12
N GLU A 8 -2.94 3.01 -14.35
CA GLU A 8 -4.08 3.28 -13.47
C GLU A 8 -3.57 4.01 -12.21
N THR A 9 -4.05 5.25 -11.98
CA THR A 9 -3.75 5.97 -10.73
C THR A 9 -4.74 5.56 -9.67
N ARG A 10 -4.27 4.90 -8.61
CA ARG A 10 -5.10 4.46 -7.48
C ARG A 10 -4.96 5.43 -6.32
N VAL A 11 -6.07 6.00 -5.88
CA VAL A 11 -6.16 6.74 -4.61
C VAL A 11 -7.02 5.91 -3.68
N SER A 12 -6.42 5.45 -2.57
CA SER A 12 -7.07 4.61 -1.56
C SER A 12 -7.21 5.40 -0.27
N ARG A 13 -8.40 5.34 0.35
CA ARG A 13 -8.63 5.85 1.70
C ARG A 13 -9.31 4.77 2.52
N SER A 14 -8.65 4.32 3.58
CA SER A 14 -9.24 3.39 4.55
C SER A 14 -10.18 4.14 5.48
N LEU A 15 -11.41 3.65 5.61
CA LEU A 15 -12.35 4.07 6.64
C LEU A 15 -12.51 2.90 7.62
N THR A 16 -12.22 3.12 8.90
CA THR A 16 -12.44 2.13 9.95
C THR A 16 -13.82 2.34 10.57
N SER A 17 -14.81 1.58 10.08
CA SER A 17 -16.00 1.28 10.87
C SER A 17 -15.64 0.09 11.77
N GLY A 18 -16.15 0.02 13.00
CA GLY A 18 -15.79 -1.03 13.99
C GLY A 18 -16.10 -2.48 13.58
N VAL A 19 -16.43 -2.73 12.31
CA VAL A 19 -16.84 -4.01 11.73
C VAL A 19 -16.04 -4.40 10.47
N ALA A 20 -15.41 -3.46 9.74
CA ALA A 20 -14.60 -3.77 8.56
C ALA A 20 -13.68 -2.60 8.13
N GLU A 21 -12.56 -2.92 7.46
CA GLU A 21 -11.73 -1.94 6.74
C GLU A 21 -12.30 -1.75 5.32
N VAL A 22 -12.79 -0.54 5.03
CA VAL A 22 -13.32 -0.17 3.71
C VAL A 22 -12.23 0.53 2.92
N THR A 23 -11.86 -0.01 1.76
CA THR A 23 -10.98 0.69 0.81
C THR A 23 -11.80 1.14 -0.40
N VAL A 24 -11.87 2.46 -0.61
CA VAL A 24 -12.46 3.01 -1.83
C VAL A 24 -11.35 3.30 -2.82
N THR A 25 -11.41 2.69 -4.00
CA THR A 25 -10.44 2.92 -5.08
C THR A 25 -11.12 3.71 -6.19
N LEU A 26 -10.68 4.95 -6.39
CA LEU A 26 -11.12 5.80 -7.49
C LEU A 26 -10.28 5.50 -8.74
N ALA A 27 -10.83 4.73 -9.68
CA ALA A 27 -10.26 4.62 -11.02
C ALA A 27 -10.59 5.92 -11.79
N ILE A 28 -9.68 6.89 -11.77
CA ILE A 28 -9.84 8.15 -12.51
C ILE A 28 -9.57 7.86 -13.99
N ASN A 29 -10.61 7.94 -14.82
CA ASN A 29 -10.44 7.91 -16.26
C ASN A 29 -9.59 9.14 -16.68
N PRO A 30 -8.44 8.97 -17.37
CA PRO A 30 -7.48 10.05 -17.64
C PRO A 30 -8.04 11.19 -18.53
N PHE A 31 -9.27 11.06 -19.04
CA PHE A 31 -9.90 12.07 -19.89
C PHE A 31 -10.82 13.08 -19.16
N LEU A 32 -10.97 13.01 -17.83
CA LEU A 32 -11.79 13.94 -17.07
C LEU A 32 -10.93 14.87 -16.20
N LEU A 33 -10.79 16.12 -16.67
CA LEU A 33 -10.21 17.23 -15.93
C LEU A 33 -11.02 17.51 -14.66
N TYR A 34 -10.27 17.54 -13.56
CA TYR A 34 -10.63 17.81 -12.17
C TYR A 34 -11.44 19.11 -11.98
N MET A 35 -12.52 19.06 -11.18
CA MET A 35 -13.04 20.17 -10.36
C MET A 35 -13.81 19.62 -9.14
N PRO A 36 -13.53 20.08 -7.90
CA PRO A 36 -14.39 19.80 -6.75
C PRO A 36 -15.08 21.06 -6.24
N ALA A 37 -16.41 20.98 -6.06
CA ALA A 37 -17.13 21.67 -5.00
C ALA A 37 -18.53 21.06 -4.82
N ALA A 38 -18.75 20.32 -3.73
CA ALA A 38 -20.05 20.20 -3.10
C ALA A 38 -19.89 19.82 -1.62
N ARG A 39 -20.44 20.67 -0.74
CA ARG A 39 -20.64 20.38 0.68
C ARG A 39 -21.88 19.49 0.83
N THR A 40 -21.75 18.38 1.54
CA THR A 40 -22.86 17.76 2.28
C THR A 40 -22.34 17.29 3.62
N GLY A 41 -22.81 17.97 4.68
CA GLY A 41 -22.59 17.53 6.05
C GLY A 41 -23.61 16.46 6.42
N VAL A 42 -23.12 15.33 6.91
CA VAL A 42 -23.90 14.42 7.76
C VAL A 42 -23.05 14.19 8.99
N ALA A 43 -23.58 14.60 10.14
CA ALA A 43 -22.92 14.49 11.43
C ALA A 43 -23.01 13.04 11.93
N LEU A 44 -21.86 12.39 12.12
CA LEU A 44 -21.73 11.25 13.03
C LEU A 44 -20.95 11.71 14.27
N ASN A 45 -21.49 11.33 15.42
CA ASN A 45 -21.21 11.88 16.73
C ASN A 45 -19.97 11.22 17.37
N ASN A 46 -19.18 12.04 18.06
CA ASN A 46 -18.20 11.72 19.12
C ASN A 46 -17.00 10.80 18.83
N GLN A 47 -15.81 11.39 18.74
CA GLN A 47 -14.78 11.32 19.81
C GLN A 47 -13.66 12.35 19.57
N ASN A 48 -13.14 12.89 20.67
CA ASN A 48 -12.19 14.00 20.77
C ASN A 48 -10.88 13.77 20.01
N VAL A 49 -10.53 14.71 19.13
CA VAL A 49 -9.15 14.93 18.67
C VAL A 49 -8.84 16.43 18.78
N SER A 50 -7.78 16.72 19.52
CA SER A 50 -7.20 18.05 19.75
C SER A 50 -6.83 18.72 18.42
N THR A 51 -7.30 19.96 18.22
CA THR A 51 -6.98 20.78 17.05
C THR A 51 -6.02 21.89 17.49
N ASP A 52 -4.78 21.81 17.01
CA ASP A 52 -3.86 22.95 16.94
C ASP A 52 -3.13 22.88 15.59
N ALA A 53 -3.64 23.60 14.59
CA ALA A 53 -2.89 24.02 13.41
C ALA A 53 -3.56 25.27 12.81
N PRO A 54 -2.79 26.30 12.40
CA PRO A 54 -3.33 27.60 12.01
C PRO A 54 -3.74 27.68 10.53
N ASP A 55 -4.63 28.64 10.30
CA ASP A 55 -5.19 29.12 9.04
C ASP A 55 -4.18 29.30 7.89
N LEU A 56 -4.49 28.73 6.73
CA LEU A 56 -4.15 29.29 5.41
C LEU A 56 -5.26 28.97 4.40
N LEU A 57 -6.31 29.80 4.39
CA LEU A 57 -7.24 29.97 3.27
C LEU A 57 -7.06 31.37 2.68
N SER A 58 -6.50 31.47 1.48
CA SER A 58 -6.78 32.59 0.58
C SER A 58 -6.55 32.16 -0.87
N GLY A 59 -7.62 31.78 -1.55
CA GLY A 59 -7.65 31.61 -3.00
C GLY A 59 -8.41 32.78 -3.62
N GLN A 60 -7.70 33.61 -4.38
CA GLN A 60 -8.25 34.74 -5.13
C GLN A 60 -9.12 34.25 -6.31
N LEU A 61 -10.29 34.88 -6.45
CA LEU A 61 -11.22 34.77 -7.56
C LEU A 61 -10.69 35.56 -8.77
N TRP A 62 -10.38 34.89 -9.87
CA TRP A 62 -10.13 35.55 -11.15
C TRP A 62 -11.41 35.51 -11.98
N MET A 63 -12.04 36.67 -12.19
CA MET A 63 -13.09 36.83 -13.20
C MET A 63 -12.42 37.15 -14.54
N LEU A 64 -12.66 36.32 -15.56
CA LEU A 64 -12.32 36.64 -16.95
C LEU A 64 -13.40 37.57 -17.55
N PRO A 65 -13.02 38.51 -18.43
CA PRO A 65 -13.96 39.46 -19.01
C PRO A 65 -14.84 38.80 -20.07
N GLU A 66 -16.12 39.19 -20.06
CA GLU A 66 -17.10 38.86 -21.09
C GLU A 66 -16.65 39.44 -22.44
N GLY A 67 -16.45 38.55 -23.42
CA GLY A 67 -16.15 38.92 -24.80
C GLY A 67 -17.42 39.33 -25.54
N ASP A 68 -17.32 40.48 -26.20
CA ASP A 68 -18.32 41.12 -27.06
C ASP A 68 -19.03 40.15 -28.02
N GLN A 69 -20.36 40.20 -28.00
CA GLN A 69 -21.22 39.60 -29.00
C GLN A 69 -21.32 40.53 -30.21
N THR A 70 -20.85 40.06 -31.37
CA THR A 70 -21.21 40.63 -32.66
C THR A 70 -22.23 39.72 -33.32
N GLU A 71 -23.48 40.19 -33.38
CA GLU A 71 -24.54 39.66 -34.23
C GLU A 71 -24.18 39.85 -35.71
N MET A 72 -24.58 38.89 -36.55
CA MET A 72 -25.21 39.06 -37.87
C MET A 72 -25.14 37.73 -38.64
N GLY A 73 -26.31 37.19 -39.02
CA GLY A 73 -26.39 36.13 -40.02
C GLY A 73 -27.48 35.10 -39.74
N GLU A 74 -28.72 35.47 -40.08
CA GLU A 74 -29.83 34.53 -40.23
C GLU A 74 -29.51 33.50 -41.33
N ASP A 75 -29.45 32.22 -40.97
CA ASP A 75 -29.75 31.12 -41.89
C ASP A 75 -30.29 29.93 -41.09
N VAL A 76 -31.56 29.63 -41.34
CA VAL A 76 -32.35 28.59 -40.67
C VAL A 76 -31.78 27.22 -41.02
N LYS A 77 -31.03 26.61 -40.10
CA LYS A 77 -30.67 25.19 -40.14
C LYS A 77 -31.50 24.44 -39.11
N GLU A 78 -32.20 23.40 -39.59
CA GLU A 78 -32.96 22.44 -38.80
C GLU A 78 -32.23 22.08 -37.49
N GLY A 79 -32.87 22.42 -36.38
CA GLY A 79 -32.39 22.16 -35.04
C GLY A 79 -32.27 20.66 -34.79
N LYS A 80 -31.07 20.14 -34.99
CA LYS A 80 -30.66 18.82 -34.50
C LYS A 80 -30.69 18.94 -32.97
N ARG A 81 -31.80 18.49 -32.36
CA ARG A 81 -31.95 18.36 -30.90
C ARG A 81 -30.71 17.61 -30.41
N GLU A 82 -29.81 18.34 -29.78
CA GLU A 82 -28.63 17.80 -29.13
C GLU A 82 -29.17 16.97 -27.96
N GLU A 83 -29.33 15.68 -28.23
CA GLU A 83 -29.74 14.68 -27.27
C GLU A 83 -28.64 14.65 -26.20
N THR A 84 -28.85 15.41 -25.13
CA THR A 84 -28.05 15.34 -23.90
C THR A 84 -28.03 13.89 -23.48
N ARG A 85 -26.95 13.18 -23.87
CA ARG A 85 -26.67 11.84 -23.42
C ARG A 85 -26.61 11.94 -21.92
N ALA A 86 -27.66 11.44 -21.25
CA ALA A 86 -27.68 11.34 -19.81
C ALA A 86 -26.39 10.63 -19.42
N LEU A 87 -25.47 11.37 -18.80
CA LEU A 87 -24.26 10.79 -18.25
C LEU A 87 -24.76 9.72 -17.28
N GLY A 88 -24.39 8.47 -17.54
CA GLY A 88 -24.77 7.37 -16.66
C GLY A 88 -24.29 7.64 -15.23
N PRO A 89 -24.84 6.92 -14.23
CA PRO A 89 -24.40 7.06 -12.85
C PRO A 89 -22.88 6.91 -12.76
N ILE A 90 -22.24 7.83 -12.03
CA ILE A 90 -20.80 7.78 -11.79
C ILE A 90 -20.57 6.62 -10.82
N ARG A 91 -19.86 5.59 -11.28
CA ARG A 91 -19.58 4.39 -10.49
C ARG A 91 -18.12 4.36 -10.03
N VAL A 92 -17.91 3.86 -8.81
CA VAL A 92 -16.60 3.67 -8.19
C VAL A 92 -16.43 2.23 -7.73
N SER A 93 -15.20 1.72 -7.70
CA SER A 93 -14.92 0.38 -7.19
C SER A 93 -14.76 0.44 -5.68
N VAL A 94 -15.57 -0.35 -4.98
CA VAL A 94 -15.53 -0.48 -3.52
C VAL A 94 -15.05 -1.87 -3.17
N GLU A 95 -14.07 -1.95 -2.27
CA GLU A 95 -13.46 -3.21 -1.82
C GLU A 95 -13.60 -3.35 -0.30
N LEU A 96 -14.08 -4.52 0.13
CA LEU A 96 -14.18 -4.92 1.53
C LEU A 96 -13.36 -6.19 1.76
N GLN A 97 -12.51 -6.18 2.80
CA GLN A 97 -11.63 -7.30 3.14
C GLN A 97 -12.17 -8.11 4.31
N TYR A 98 -12.18 -9.43 4.14
CA TYR A 98 -12.68 -10.40 5.10
C TYR A 98 -11.75 -11.61 5.25
N GLN A 99 -12.00 -12.41 6.27
CA GLN A 99 -11.56 -13.79 6.39
C GLN A 99 -12.66 -14.73 5.89
N LEU A 100 -12.27 -15.85 5.29
CA LEU A 100 -13.21 -16.88 4.87
C LEU A 100 -13.80 -17.61 6.09
N GLY A 101 -15.13 -17.71 6.14
CA GLY A 101 -15.81 -18.66 7.02
C GLY A 101 -15.76 -20.09 6.49
N GLU A 102 -15.95 -21.07 7.37
CA GLU A 102 -15.89 -22.50 7.04
C GLU A 102 -16.92 -22.91 5.97
N ARG A 103 -18.05 -22.22 5.89
CA ARG A 103 -19.17 -22.53 4.98
C ARG A 103 -19.22 -21.66 3.74
N THR A 104 -18.28 -20.73 3.57
CA THR A 104 -18.27 -19.76 2.45
C THR A 104 -18.37 -20.45 1.10
N GLU A 105 -17.60 -21.52 0.88
CA GLU A 105 -17.60 -22.25 -0.40
C GLU A 105 -18.92 -22.97 -0.67
N THR A 106 -19.56 -23.50 0.37
CA THR A 106 -20.89 -24.11 0.25
C THR A 106 -21.91 -23.07 -0.16
N HIS A 107 -21.91 -21.90 0.49
CA HIS A 107 -22.80 -20.80 0.17
C HIS A 107 -22.56 -20.24 -1.24
N LEU A 108 -21.31 -20.08 -1.66
CA LEU A 108 -20.97 -19.69 -3.03
C LEU A 108 -21.61 -20.63 -4.07
N ASN A 109 -21.53 -21.95 -3.83
CA ASN A 109 -22.14 -22.94 -4.71
C ASN A 109 -23.68 -22.87 -4.68
N GLU A 110 -24.29 -22.69 -3.50
CA GLU A 110 -25.74 -22.56 -3.33
C GLU A 110 -26.30 -21.30 -4.01
N MET A 111 -25.54 -20.20 -4.00
CA MET A 111 -25.87 -18.95 -4.69
C MET A 111 -25.65 -19.01 -6.21
N GLY A 112 -25.13 -20.13 -6.74
CA GLY A 112 -24.81 -20.28 -8.16
C GLY A 112 -23.64 -19.39 -8.60
N ALA A 113 -22.74 -19.03 -7.68
CA ALA A 113 -21.54 -18.29 -8.00
C ALA A 113 -20.66 -19.10 -8.95
N THR A 114 -20.13 -18.44 -9.98
CA THR A 114 -19.25 -19.10 -10.96
C THR A 114 -17.82 -18.67 -10.72
N CYS A 115 -16.90 -19.63 -10.54
CA CYS A 115 -15.47 -19.36 -10.55
C CYS A 115 -15.05 -18.93 -11.96
N VAL A 116 -14.66 -17.66 -12.12
CA VAL A 116 -14.27 -17.07 -13.40
C VAL A 116 -12.77 -17.15 -13.64
N GLU A 117 -11.97 -17.13 -12.57
CA GLU A 117 -10.53 -17.26 -12.64
C GLU A 117 -10.02 -18.14 -11.49
N GLU A 118 -9.08 -19.02 -11.80
CA GLU A 118 -8.31 -19.75 -10.81
C GLU A 118 -6.83 -19.62 -11.13
N ALA A 119 -6.07 -19.05 -10.20
CA ALA A 119 -4.62 -18.94 -10.29
C ALA A 119 -3.99 -19.65 -9.09
N THR A 120 -3.14 -20.64 -9.36
CA THR A 120 -2.33 -21.30 -8.33
C THR A 120 -0.92 -20.76 -8.40
N LEU A 121 -0.43 -20.24 -7.28
CA LEU A 121 0.92 -19.71 -7.15
C LEU A 121 1.82 -20.79 -6.56
N THR A 122 2.66 -21.37 -7.41
CA THR A 122 3.62 -22.41 -7.03
C THR A 122 5.03 -21.87 -7.13
N ASP A 123 5.78 -22.00 -6.04
CA ASP A 123 7.21 -21.76 -6.01
C ASP A 123 7.93 -23.07 -6.35
N MET A 124 8.75 -23.04 -7.41
CA MET A 124 9.65 -24.14 -7.75
C MET A 124 11.03 -23.83 -7.20
N TYR A 125 11.61 -24.76 -6.45
CA TYR A 125 12.94 -24.62 -5.86
C TYR A 125 13.96 -25.40 -6.68
N TYR A 126 15.15 -24.82 -6.77
CA TYR A 126 16.22 -25.25 -7.64
C TYR A 126 17.53 -25.37 -6.85
N ASP A 127 18.26 -26.44 -7.10
CA ASP A 127 19.58 -26.69 -6.53
C ASP A 127 20.36 -27.64 -7.45
N THR A 128 21.64 -27.79 -7.18
CA THR A 128 22.48 -28.85 -7.74
C THR A 128 22.05 -30.23 -7.23
N GLU A 129 22.49 -31.30 -7.90
CA GLU A 129 22.24 -32.68 -7.43
C GLU A 129 22.80 -32.94 -6.02
N SER A 130 23.88 -32.24 -5.65
CA SER A 130 24.58 -32.31 -4.37
C SER A 130 24.01 -31.36 -3.30
N PHE A 131 22.96 -30.58 -3.60
CA PHE A 131 22.40 -29.56 -2.71
C PHE A 131 23.41 -28.49 -2.24
N GLU A 132 24.34 -28.11 -3.12
CA GLU A 132 25.38 -27.12 -2.82
C GLU A 132 24.85 -25.72 -2.50
N LEU A 133 23.75 -25.28 -3.12
CA LEU A 133 23.17 -23.96 -2.80
C LEU A 133 22.60 -23.96 -1.39
N ALA A 134 21.79 -24.96 -1.06
CA ALA A 134 21.22 -25.11 0.28
C ALA A 134 22.32 -25.27 1.36
N ALA A 135 23.39 -26.01 1.07
CA ALA A 135 24.54 -26.15 1.96
C ALA A 135 25.24 -24.80 2.25
N GLN A 136 25.18 -23.86 1.31
CA GLN A 136 25.67 -22.48 1.44
C GLN A 136 24.60 -21.50 1.96
N GLN A 137 23.46 -22.00 2.44
CA GLN A 137 22.32 -21.16 2.89
C GLN A 137 21.87 -20.17 1.81
N THR A 138 21.80 -20.68 0.59
CA THR A 138 21.33 -20.00 -0.61
C THR A 138 20.14 -20.77 -1.18
N TRP A 139 19.03 -20.10 -1.43
CA TRP A 139 17.82 -20.72 -1.97
C TRP A 139 17.41 -20.03 -3.26
N LEU A 140 17.46 -20.76 -4.37
CA LEU A 140 16.99 -20.32 -5.67
C LEU A 140 15.55 -20.83 -5.88
N SER A 141 14.64 -19.91 -6.18
CA SER A 141 13.26 -20.25 -6.51
C SER A 141 12.76 -19.51 -7.74
N ARG A 142 11.76 -20.09 -8.40
CA ARG A 142 11.03 -19.49 -9.51
C ARG A 142 9.52 -19.51 -9.23
N GLN A 143 8.90 -18.34 -9.36
CA GLN A 143 7.46 -18.15 -9.26
C GLN A 143 6.94 -17.60 -10.60
N GLY A 144 6.22 -18.41 -11.36
CA GLY A 144 5.88 -18.07 -12.75
C GLY A 144 7.14 -17.84 -13.59
N SER A 145 7.31 -16.62 -14.11
CA SER A 145 8.50 -16.19 -14.88
C SER A 145 9.53 -15.41 -14.04
N GLN A 146 9.28 -15.23 -12.74
CA GLN A 146 10.14 -14.43 -11.89
C GLN A 146 11.07 -15.34 -11.07
N TRP A 147 12.37 -15.06 -11.14
CA TRP A 147 13.38 -15.71 -10.31
C TRP A 147 13.65 -14.91 -9.05
N ARG A 148 13.96 -15.63 -7.96
CA ARG A 148 14.34 -15.08 -6.67
C ARG A 148 15.48 -15.91 -6.08
N LEU A 149 16.47 -15.23 -5.51
CA LEU A 149 17.58 -15.85 -4.80
C LEU A 149 17.65 -15.28 -3.39
N ILE A 150 17.43 -16.12 -2.39
CA ILE A 150 17.54 -15.73 -0.97
C ILE A 150 18.92 -16.16 -0.47
N LEU A 151 19.64 -15.23 0.14
CA LEU A 151 21.02 -15.41 0.57
C LEU A 151 21.17 -15.09 2.05
N ASN A 152 21.90 -15.92 2.80
CA ASN A 152 22.36 -15.53 4.12
C ASN A 152 23.56 -14.57 4.00
N GLN A 153 23.45 -13.37 4.55
CA GLN A 153 24.57 -12.42 4.63
C GLN A 153 25.48 -12.64 5.84
N GLY A 154 25.16 -13.62 6.69
CA GLY A 154 25.83 -13.84 7.96
C GLY A 154 25.46 -12.76 8.99
N PRO A 155 26.09 -12.77 10.17
CA PRO A 155 25.97 -11.68 11.12
C PRO A 155 26.48 -10.41 10.43
N CYS A 156 25.63 -9.39 10.31
CA CYS A 156 26.05 -8.09 9.83
C CYS A 156 27.31 -7.70 10.62
N PRO A 157 28.49 -7.53 9.97
CA PRO A 157 29.66 -7.08 10.69
C PRO A 157 29.24 -5.77 11.31
N SER A 158 29.18 -5.72 12.64
CA SER A 158 28.66 -4.58 13.36
C SER A 158 29.56 -3.40 13.02
N VAL A 159 29.22 -2.67 11.95
CA VAL A 159 29.72 -1.34 11.69
C VAL A 159 29.26 -0.61 12.94
N SER A 160 30.21 -0.30 13.83
CA SER A 160 29.90 0.45 15.03
C SER A 160 29.09 1.65 14.58
N CYS A 161 27.85 1.73 15.02
CA CYS A 161 26.85 2.74 14.64
C CYS A 161 27.27 4.12 15.20
N GLY A 162 28.40 4.61 14.69
CA GLY A 162 29.02 5.89 14.98
C GLY A 162 29.30 6.68 13.70
N ASP A 163 29.35 6.02 12.53
CA ASP A 163 29.63 6.68 11.25
C ASP A 163 28.43 6.77 10.28
N GLU A 164 27.31 6.10 10.56
CA GLU A 164 26.12 6.16 9.69
C GLU A 164 25.41 7.53 9.77
N VAL A 165 25.49 8.21 10.92
CA VAL A 165 25.08 9.61 11.07
C VAL A 165 25.97 10.53 10.23
N ARG A 166 27.22 10.13 9.93
CA ARG A 166 28.17 10.95 9.17
C ARG A 166 27.93 10.87 7.67
N LEU A 167 27.49 9.72 7.15
CA LEU A 167 27.12 9.58 5.73
C LEU A 167 25.77 10.23 5.39
N GLN A 168 24.79 10.21 6.30
CA GLN A 168 23.55 11.00 6.11
C GLN A 168 23.80 12.51 6.27
N ARG A 169 24.70 12.93 7.17
CA ARG A 169 25.06 14.35 7.34
C ARG A 169 25.85 14.93 6.17
N LEU A 170 26.71 14.13 5.53
CA LEU A 170 27.43 14.57 4.32
C LEU A 170 26.53 14.67 3.08
N GLN A 171 25.42 13.91 3.03
CA GLN A 171 24.40 14.11 1.98
C GLN A 171 23.50 15.33 2.25
N ALA A 172 23.27 15.70 3.53
CA ALA A 172 22.52 16.90 3.89
C ALA A 172 23.34 18.21 3.77
N GLU A 173 24.66 18.17 3.97
CA GLU A 173 25.54 19.35 3.86
C GLU A 173 25.94 19.68 2.41
N MET A 174 25.63 18.83 1.43
CA MET A 174 25.91 19.09 0.01
C MET A 174 24.78 19.82 -0.73
N LEU A 175 23.66 20.12 -0.05
CA LEU A 175 22.48 20.83 -0.62
C LEU A 175 22.26 22.25 -0.09
N ILE A 176 23.15 22.77 0.76
CA ILE A 176 23.03 24.14 1.30
C ILE A 176 24.34 24.91 1.13
N THR A 177 24.64 25.30 -0.11
CA THR A 177 25.54 26.43 -0.39
C THR A 177 25.04 27.21 -1.58
N ASP A 178 23.96 27.99 -1.40
CA ASP A 178 23.90 29.34 -1.99
C ASP A 178 22.76 30.16 -1.36
N ALA A 179 22.93 31.48 -1.35
CA ALA A 179 22.13 32.53 -0.69
C ALA A 179 22.33 32.58 0.84
N GLY A 180 22.73 33.70 1.43
CA GLY A 180 22.59 35.06 0.97
C GLY A 180 22.48 35.91 2.23
N GLN A 181 23.53 36.68 2.46
CA GLN A 181 23.79 37.52 3.62
C GLN A 181 22.70 38.61 3.77
N GLY A 182 22.00 38.63 4.90
CA GLY A 182 20.93 39.59 5.20
C GLY A 182 20.93 40.02 6.66
N VAL A 183 21.48 41.21 6.90
CA VAL A 183 21.55 41.92 8.19
C VAL A 183 20.18 42.47 8.56
N GLY A 184 19.76 42.37 9.83
CA GLY A 184 18.56 43.09 10.30
C GLY A 184 18.29 42.94 11.79
N ALA A 185 18.54 44.00 12.54
CA ALA A 185 18.29 44.15 13.98
C ALA A 185 16.89 44.73 14.27
N GLY A 186 16.38 44.49 15.49
CA GLY A 186 15.21 45.16 16.11
C GLY A 186 14.50 44.18 17.03
N SER A 187 14.64 44.19 18.37
CA SER A 187 14.27 45.21 19.38
C SER A 187 12.80 45.63 19.29
N GLY A 188 12.00 45.17 20.26
CA GLY A 188 10.60 45.53 20.45
C GLY A 188 10.05 44.92 21.73
N GLU A 189 10.15 45.67 22.82
CA GLU A 189 9.46 45.48 24.11
C GLU A 189 7.95 45.76 23.99
N GLY A 190 7.17 45.18 24.92
CA GLY A 190 5.75 45.47 25.17
C GLY A 190 5.12 44.23 25.81
N ASP A 191 5.01 44.06 27.12
CA ASP A 191 4.44 44.86 28.22
C ASP A 191 2.89 44.89 28.28
N MET A 192 2.42 44.56 29.49
CA MET A 192 1.13 44.76 30.17
C MET A 192 -0.17 43.97 29.86
N GLY A 193 -0.72 43.42 30.97
CA GLY A 193 -2.16 43.35 31.28
C GLY A 193 -2.70 41.93 31.55
N VAL A 194 -2.71 41.37 32.78
CA VAL A 194 -3.56 41.62 33.97
C VAL A 194 -5.06 41.37 33.77
N LEU A 195 -5.57 40.27 34.36
CA LEU A 195 -6.85 40.05 35.11
C LEU A 195 -7.02 38.52 35.28
N ASP A 196 -6.74 37.90 36.42
CA ASP A 196 -7.42 37.91 37.72
C ASP A 196 -8.88 37.37 37.69
N SER A 197 -9.08 36.11 38.11
CA SER A 197 -10.15 35.71 39.06
C SER A 197 -10.30 34.19 39.26
N LEU A 198 -9.78 33.72 40.40
CA LEU A 198 -10.49 33.02 41.50
C LEU A 198 -11.45 31.83 41.21
N ARG A 199 -10.99 30.63 41.58
CA ARG A 199 -11.62 29.62 42.50
C ARG A 199 -10.82 28.31 42.34
N GLY A 200 -10.23 27.68 43.35
CA GLY A 200 -10.57 27.60 44.77
C GLY A 200 -11.19 26.23 45.06
N THR A 201 -10.36 25.19 45.25
CA THR A 201 -10.66 24.05 46.13
C THR A 201 -9.39 23.30 46.49
N THR A 202 -9.06 23.39 47.76
CA THR A 202 -7.99 22.75 48.51
C THR A 202 -8.27 21.25 48.68
N PHE A 203 -7.31 20.39 48.39
CA PHE A 203 -7.24 19.03 48.93
C PHE A 203 -5.84 18.75 49.50
N PRO A 204 -5.75 18.00 50.61
CA PRO A 204 -4.56 17.92 51.43
C PRO A 204 -3.48 17.01 50.83
N LYS A 205 -2.25 17.50 50.94
CA LYS A 205 -0.97 16.89 50.58
C LYS A 205 -0.60 15.79 51.61
N PRO A 206 -0.49 14.50 51.23
CA PRO A 206 0.27 13.54 52.01
C PRO A 206 1.76 13.67 51.67
N ALA A 207 2.56 13.94 52.70
CA ALA A 207 4.01 13.87 52.65
C ALA A 207 4.41 12.39 52.52
N GLY A 208 4.84 11.99 51.32
CA GLY A 208 5.42 10.70 51.03
C GLY A 208 6.71 10.90 50.25
N THR A 209 7.83 10.89 50.95
CA THR A 209 9.18 10.92 50.40
C THR A 209 9.35 9.72 49.47
N SER A 210 9.21 9.94 48.17
CA SER A 210 9.45 8.94 47.14
C SER A 210 10.87 9.15 46.65
N GLU A 211 11.81 8.36 47.17
CA GLU A 211 13.13 8.19 46.55
C GLU A 211 12.90 7.71 45.12
N THR A 212 13.12 8.61 44.17
CA THR A 212 13.15 8.29 42.75
C THR A 212 14.45 7.55 42.51
N ARG A 213 14.44 6.25 42.78
CA ARG A 213 15.50 5.33 42.38
C ARG A 213 15.42 5.25 40.87
N GLU A 214 16.28 6.00 40.19
CA GLU A 214 16.58 5.81 38.77
C GLU A 214 17.03 4.36 38.59
N GLU A 215 16.09 3.47 38.30
CA GLU A 215 16.38 2.18 37.71
C GLU A 215 16.96 2.47 36.34
N GLN A 216 18.29 2.61 36.31
CA GLN A 216 19.10 2.48 35.12
C GLN A 216 18.78 1.10 34.54
N LYS A 217 17.75 1.07 33.69
CA LYS A 217 17.36 -0.08 32.88
C LYS A 217 18.48 -0.26 31.87
N VAL A 218 19.56 -0.90 32.32
CA VAL A 218 20.63 -1.42 31.48
C VAL A 218 19.95 -2.42 30.56
N GLN A 219 19.46 -1.94 29.42
CA GLN A 219 18.91 -2.78 28.37
C GLN A 219 20.12 -3.51 27.81
N PRO A 220 20.25 -4.83 28.04
CA PRO A 220 21.40 -5.54 27.53
C PRO A 220 21.31 -5.52 26.01
N GLN A 221 22.21 -4.78 25.37
CA GLN A 221 22.44 -4.83 23.94
C GLN A 221 23.13 -6.16 23.64
N PHE A 222 22.35 -7.24 23.67
CA PHE A 222 22.82 -8.49 23.10
C PHE A 222 22.90 -8.27 21.59
N PRO A 223 24.08 -8.40 20.97
CA PRO A 223 24.17 -8.39 19.52
C PRO A 223 23.24 -9.51 19.03
N SER A 224 22.24 -9.13 18.23
CA SER A 224 21.33 -10.09 17.63
C SER A 224 22.17 -11.02 16.76
N THR A 225 22.35 -12.26 17.21
CA THR A 225 23.03 -13.32 16.47
C THR A 225 22.10 -13.95 15.42
N ALA A 226 20.93 -13.35 15.19
CA ALA A 226 19.99 -13.83 14.20
C ALA A 226 20.62 -13.69 12.79
N PRO A 227 20.59 -14.76 11.98
CA PRO A 227 21.04 -14.67 10.59
C PRO A 227 20.18 -13.64 9.85
N TRP A 228 20.83 -12.83 9.01
CA TRP A 228 20.15 -11.85 8.18
C TRP A 228 20.13 -12.33 6.73
N TYR A 229 18.95 -12.34 6.14
CA TYR A 229 18.75 -12.77 4.76
C TYR A 229 18.49 -11.57 3.86
N CYS A 230 19.03 -11.61 2.65
CA CYS A 230 18.69 -10.67 1.58
C CYS A 230 18.10 -11.43 0.39
N GLU A 231 17.27 -10.76 -0.39
CA GLU A 231 16.66 -11.30 -1.60
C GLU A 231 17.22 -10.58 -2.83
N LEU A 232 17.66 -11.34 -3.83
CA LEU A 232 18.01 -10.84 -5.16
C LEU A 232 16.92 -11.23 -6.15
N THR A 233 16.45 -10.24 -6.91
CA THR A 233 15.42 -10.40 -7.93
C THR A 233 15.88 -10.00 -9.34
N ALA A 234 17.01 -9.29 -9.45
CA ALA A 234 17.59 -8.91 -10.73
C ALA A 234 18.39 -10.07 -11.33
N ASN A 235 18.11 -10.42 -12.60
CA ASN A 235 18.71 -11.58 -13.26
C ASN A 235 20.24 -11.59 -13.22
N ASN A 236 20.88 -10.47 -13.55
CA ASN A 236 22.34 -10.36 -13.55
C ASN A 236 22.93 -10.58 -12.14
N ALA A 237 22.34 -9.97 -11.11
CA ALA A 237 22.79 -10.14 -9.73
C ALA A 237 22.64 -11.60 -9.24
N ILE A 238 21.56 -12.27 -9.65
CA ILE A 238 21.34 -13.70 -9.38
C ILE A 238 22.43 -14.54 -10.06
N VAL A 239 22.64 -14.37 -11.37
CA VAL A 239 23.63 -15.13 -12.15
C VAL A 239 25.04 -14.93 -11.63
N GLU A 240 25.46 -13.69 -11.39
CA GLU A 240 26.79 -13.38 -10.84
C GLU A 240 27.02 -14.05 -9.48
N HIS A 241 25.98 -14.07 -8.62
CA HIS A 241 26.08 -14.71 -7.32
C HIS A 241 26.18 -16.23 -7.45
N LEU A 242 25.31 -16.86 -8.25
CA LEU A 242 25.32 -18.30 -8.47
C LEU A 242 26.65 -18.78 -9.09
N ALA A 243 27.19 -18.03 -10.07
CA ALA A 243 28.48 -18.33 -10.68
C ALA A 243 29.62 -18.32 -9.65
N ARG A 244 29.62 -17.34 -8.73
CA ARG A 244 30.59 -17.27 -7.64
C ARG A 244 30.45 -18.45 -6.68
N CYS A 245 29.22 -18.79 -6.28
CA CYS A 245 28.93 -19.88 -5.34
C CYS A 245 29.31 -21.26 -5.89
N LEU A 246 29.07 -21.49 -7.18
CA LEU A 246 29.32 -22.77 -7.86
C LEU A 246 30.69 -22.80 -8.57
N GLN A 247 31.48 -21.73 -8.45
CA GLN A 247 32.80 -21.57 -9.11
C GLN A 247 32.74 -21.80 -10.63
N VAL A 248 31.64 -21.39 -11.26
CA VAL A 248 31.47 -21.42 -12.72
C VAL A 248 32.09 -20.15 -13.30
N ALA A 249 33.07 -20.32 -14.17
CA ALA A 249 33.72 -19.20 -14.85
C ALA A 249 32.78 -18.60 -15.89
N LEU A 250 32.32 -17.36 -15.67
CA LEU A 250 31.59 -16.58 -16.66
C LEU A 250 32.57 -15.74 -17.49
N THR A 251 32.35 -15.68 -18.80
CA THR A 251 32.99 -14.66 -19.63
C THR A 251 32.39 -13.28 -19.36
N GLU A 252 33.10 -12.20 -19.70
CA GLU A 252 32.60 -10.82 -19.51
C GLU A 252 31.29 -10.55 -20.26
N GLU A 253 31.11 -11.15 -21.44
CA GLU A 253 29.89 -11.02 -22.24
C GLU A 253 28.70 -11.76 -21.60
N GLU A 254 28.96 -12.95 -21.04
CA GLU A 254 27.93 -13.77 -20.38
C GLU A 254 27.45 -13.12 -19.07
N GLY A 255 28.35 -12.54 -18.28
CA GLY A 255 28.00 -11.95 -16.98
C GLY A 255 26.96 -10.83 -17.05
N GLY A 256 26.93 -10.08 -18.16
CA GLY A 256 25.99 -8.97 -18.32
C GLY A 256 24.66 -9.31 -19.02
N THR A 257 24.59 -10.41 -19.78
CA THR A 257 23.46 -10.67 -20.69
C THR A 257 22.78 -12.02 -20.50
N MET A 258 23.36 -12.92 -19.72
CA MET A 258 22.80 -14.25 -19.50
C MET A 258 21.53 -14.19 -18.64
N SER A 259 20.50 -14.94 -19.05
CA SER A 259 19.30 -15.13 -18.23
C SER A 259 19.53 -16.17 -17.13
N VAL A 260 18.75 -16.10 -16.05
CA VAL A 260 18.86 -17.06 -14.94
C VAL A 260 18.54 -18.48 -15.41
N GLU A 261 17.55 -18.65 -16.30
CA GLU A 261 17.21 -19.95 -16.89
C GLU A 261 18.40 -20.58 -17.60
N HIS A 262 19.09 -19.80 -18.45
CA HIS A 262 20.22 -20.32 -19.21
C HIS A 262 21.39 -20.69 -18.30
N PHE A 263 21.65 -19.89 -17.26
CA PHE A 263 22.66 -20.21 -16.26
C PHE A 263 22.31 -21.48 -15.46
N VAL A 264 21.04 -21.63 -15.05
CA VAL A 264 20.55 -22.82 -14.32
C VAL A 264 20.81 -24.09 -15.12
N GLU A 265 20.53 -24.08 -16.43
CA GLU A 265 20.83 -25.19 -17.33
C GLU A 265 22.35 -25.45 -17.45
N LEU A 266 23.14 -24.39 -17.64
CA LEU A 266 24.60 -24.47 -17.78
C LEU A 266 25.28 -25.04 -16.52
N ALA A 267 24.83 -24.61 -15.35
CA ALA A 267 25.41 -24.98 -14.06
C ALA A 267 24.91 -26.34 -13.54
N GLY A 268 24.06 -27.04 -14.29
CA GLY A 268 23.48 -28.32 -13.85
C GLY A 268 22.57 -28.18 -12.63
N ILE A 269 21.95 -27.01 -12.46
CA ILE A 269 20.97 -26.76 -11.40
C ILE A 269 19.63 -27.34 -11.87
N GLN A 270 19.02 -28.18 -11.05
CA GLN A 270 17.76 -28.85 -11.34
C GLN A 270 16.69 -28.49 -10.32
N SER A 271 15.42 -28.65 -10.69
CA SER A 271 14.33 -28.51 -9.73
C SER A 271 14.32 -29.72 -8.80
N TYR A 272 14.33 -29.48 -7.48
CA TYR A 272 14.29 -30.55 -6.47
C TYR A 272 12.97 -30.58 -5.70
N GLY A 273 12.17 -29.53 -5.78
CA GLY A 273 10.91 -29.43 -5.06
C GLY A 273 10.03 -28.33 -5.60
N ASN A 274 8.73 -28.48 -5.37
CA ASN A 274 7.77 -27.41 -5.56
C ASN A 274 6.94 -27.25 -4.28
N TRP A 275 6.45 -26.05 -4.07
CA TRP A 275 5.59 -25.74 -2.95
C TRP A 275 4.49 -24.79 -3.41
N THR A 276 3.24 -25.16 -3.16
CA THR A 276 2.11 -24.27 -3.48
C THR A 276 1.98 -23.26 -2.36
N VAL A 277 2.31 -22.01 -2.66
CA VAL A 277 2.29 -20.91 -1.69
C VAL A 277 0.85 -20.46 -1.47
N SER A 278 0.13 -20.18 -2.56
CA SER A 278 -1.23 -19.69 -2.46
C SER A 278 -2.08 -20.09 -3.66
N ARG A 279 -3.40 -20.06 -3.45
CA ARG A 279 -4.40 -20.24 -4.50
C ARG A 279 -5.35 -19.04 -4.47
N ARG A 280 -5.47 -18.38 -5.61
CA ARG A 280 -6.39 -17.27 -5.84
C ARG A 280 -7.56 -17.76 -6.69
N LEU A 281 -8.77 -17.58 -6.20
CA LEU A 281 -10.01 -17.93 -6.87
C LEU A 281 -10.84 -16.67 -7.01
N GLU A 282 -11.29 -16.34 -8.21
CA GLU A 282 -12.20 -15.22 -8.43
C GLU A 282 -13.58 -15.77 -8.78
N TYR A 283 -14.57 -15.40 -7.97
CA TYR A 283 -15.96 -15.77 -8.16
C TYR A 283 -16.76 -14.57 -8.64
N ARG A 284 -17.62 -14.78 -9.64
CA ARG A 284 -18.66 -13.84 -10.02
C ARG A 284 -19.96 -14.20 -9.30
N LEU A 285 -20.48 -13.26 -8.53
CA LEU A 285 -21.73 -13.40 -7.79
C LEU A 285 -22.90 -12.87 -8.65
N PRO A 286 -24.15 -13.28 -8.35
CA PRO A 286 -25.33 -12.58 -8.81
C PRO A 286 -25.23 -11.10 -8.41
N ASP A 287 -25.68 -10.18 -9.26
CA ASP A 287 -25.74 -8.74 -8.99
C ASP A 287 -24.42 -7.94 -9.03
N THR A 288 -23.50 -8.32 -9.93
CA THR A 288 -22.29 -7.56 -10.33
C THR A 288 -21.16 -7.49 -9.30
N CYS A 289 -21.28 -8.20 -8.17
CA CYS A 289 -20.19 -8.35 -7.23
C CYS A 289 -19.19 -9.41 -7.71
N THR A 290 -17.91 -9.20 -7.39
CA THR A 290 -16.86 -10.21 -7.51
C THR A 290 -16.26 -10.50 -6.15
N LEU A 291 -15.96 -11.77 -5.88
CA LEU A 291 -15.30 -12.21 -4.67
C LEU A 291 -13.97 -12.85 -5.04
N GLU A 292 -12.87 -12.21 -4.64
CA GLU A 292 -11.54 -12.79 -4.75
C GLU A 292 -11.21 -13.51 -3.44
N VAL A 293 -10.97 -14.82 -3.53
CA VAL A 293 -10.62 -15.68 -2.41
C VAL A 293 -9.14 -16.05 -2.53
N ARG A 294 -8.35 -15.72 -1.50
CA ARG A 294 -6.93 -16.08 -1.40
C ARG A 294 -6.73 -17.09 -0.28
N LYS A 295 -6.30 -18.29 -0.65
CA LYS A 295 -5.90 -19.34 0.28
C LYS A 295 -4.38 -19.38 0.33
N ASP A 296 -3.80 -18.97 1.44
CA ASP A 296 -2.36 -19.05 1.69
C ASP A 296 -2.06 -20.31 2.50
N TYR A 297 -1.24 -21.20 1.95
CA TYR A 297 -0.88 -22.48 2.57
C TYR A 297 0.38 -22.39 3.44
N ASN A 298 1.10 -21.26 3.41
CA ASN A 298 2.31 -21.05 4.23
C ASN A 298 1.97 -20.58 5.64
N ASN A 299 0.88 -19.83 5.76
CA ASN A 299 0.43 -19.29 7.02
C ASN A 299 -0.44 -20.31 7.76
N THR A 300 -0.62 -20.08 9.07
CA THR A 300 -1.48 -20.92 9.92
C THR A 300 -2.82 -21.20 9.23
N PRO A 301 -3.50 -22.34 9.54
CA PRO A 301 -4.69 -22.83 8.82
C PRO A 301 -5.93 -21.89 8.82
N TYR A 302 -5.78 -20.66 9.31
CA TYR A 302 -6.82 -19.64 9.47
C TYR A 302 -6.55 -18.37 8.65
N ALA A 303 -5.49 -18.31 7.83
CA ALA A 303 -5.12 -17.10 7.09
C ALA A 303 -5.73 -17.04 5.67
N HIS A 304 -6.93 -17.62 5.46
CA HIS A 304 -7.64 -17.45 4.20
C HIS A 304 -8.33 -16.08 4.18
N SER A 305 -8.01 -15.27 3.16
CA SER A 305 -8.60 -13.95 3.00
C SER A 305 -9.57 -13.92 1.82
N ALA A 306 -10.54 -13.02 1.91
CA ALA A 306 -11.52 -12.77 0.89
C ALA A 306 -11.62 -11.25 0.66
N ILE A 307 -11.70 -10.85 -0.60
CA ILE A 307 -11.88 -9.46 -1.02
C ILE A 307 -13.17 -9.41 -1.82
N LEU A 308 -14.19 -8.75 -1.28
CA LEU A 308 -15.45 -8.52 -1.96
C LEU A 308 -15.39 -7.18 -2.67
N THR A 309 -15.64 -7.17 -3.97
CA THR A 309 -15.55 -5.99 -4.84
C THR A 309 -16.88 -5.73 -5.54
N MET A 310 -17.28 -4.46 -5.60
CA MET A 310 -18.49 -4.05 -6.32
C MET A 310 -18.34 -2.65 -6.92
N GLY A 311 -18.96 -2.43 -8.09
CA GLY A 311 -19.11 -1.09 -8.66
C GLY A 311 -20.30 -0.35 -8.05
N ALA A 312 -20.04 0.56 -7.12
CA ALA A 312 -21.05 1.34 -6.39
C ALA A 312 -21.35 2.68 -7.06
N ASP A 313 -22.61 3.12 -7.01
CA ASP A 313 -22.98 4.50 -7.38
C ASP A 313 -22.49 5.47 -6.29
N VAL A 314 -21.75 6.51 -6.67
CA VAL A 314 -21.25 7.52 -5.73
C VAL A 314 -22.39 8.23 -4.99
N LEU A 315 -23.55 8.37 -5.63
CA LEU A 315 -24.72 9.04 -5.05
C LEU A 315 -25.46 8.15 -4.03
N ASP A 316 -25.23 6.84 -4.04
CA ASP A 316 -25.92 5.86 -3.19
C ASP A 316 -24.95 4.87 -2.54
N ILE A 317 -23.73 5.32 -2.24
CA ILE A 317 -22.66 4.47 -1.72
C ILE A 317 -23.03 3.78 -0.40
N GLY A 318 -23.90 4.40 0.42
CA GLY A 318 -24.36 3.83 1.68
C GLY A 318 -25.18 2.55 1.47
N HIS A 319 -26.17 2.59 0.59
CA HIS A 319 -27.00 1.43 0.25
C HIS A 319 -26.18 0.32 -0.43
N GLU A 320 -25.25 0.70 -1.31
CA GLU A 320 -24.34 -0.25 -1.96
C GLU A 320 -23.41 -0.95 -0.95
N LEU A 321 -22.91 -0.23 0.06
CA LEU A 321 -22.14 -0.83 1.15
C LEU A 321 -22.99 -1.77 2.02
N GLU A 322 -24.21 -1.38 2.38
CA GLU A 322 -25.15 -2.24 3.12
C GLU A 322 -25.44 -3.55 2.36
N LYS A 323 -25.57 -3.46 1.03
CA LYS A 323 -25.72 -4.63 0.16
C LYS A 323 -24.48 -5.54 0.21
N MET A 324 -23.27 -4.98 0.15
CA MET A 324 -22.03 -5.76 0.27
C MET A 324 -21.91 -6.43 1.65
N GLU A 325 -22.28 -5.74 2.73
CA GLU A 325 -22.28 -6.31 4.08
C GLU A 325 -23.32 -7.42 4.25
N SER A 326 -24.52 -7.25 3.69
CA SER A 326 -25.54 -8.30 3.67
C SER A 326 -25.05 -9.54 2.93
N LEU A 327 -24.37 -9.35 1.80
CA LEU A 327 -23.79 -10.44 1.00
C LEU A 327 -22.64 -11.12 1.74
N ALA A 328 -21.79 -10.35 2.42
CA ALA A 328 -20.73 -10.89 3.26
C ALA A 328 -21.30 -11.74 4.42
N ALA A 329 -22.38 -11.30 5.05
CA ALA A 329 -23.07 -12.04 6.10
C ALA A 329 -23.71 -13.34 5.58
N GLU A 330 -24.33 -13.30 4.40
CA GLU A 330 -24.91 -14.50 3.73
C GLU A 330 -23.82 -15.53 3.40
N LEU A 331 -22.65 -15.07 2.94
CA LEU A 331 -21.48 -15.90 2.67
C LEU A 331 -20.74 -16.35 3.94
N GLU A 332 -21.21 -15.96 5.13
CA GLU A 332 -20.55 -16.21 6.43
C GLU A 332 -19.08 -15.71 6.47
N LEU A 333 -18.78 -14.59 5.79
CA LEU A 333 -17.47 -13.95 5.84
C LEU A 333 -17.23 -13.29 7.20
N GLN A 334 -16.01 -13.40 7.71
CA GLN A 334 -15.64 -12.85 9.01
C GLN A 334 -14.83 -11.56 8.84
N PRO A 335 -15.05 -10.53 9.68
CA PRO A 335 -14.20 -9.34 9.69
C PRO A 335 -12.72 -9.68 9.87
N ARG A 336 -11.84 -9.02 9.13
CA ARG A 336 -10.40 -9.10 9.36
C ARG A 336 -10.07 -8.42 10.72
N PRO A 337 -9.37 -9.08 11.65
CA PRO A 337 -8.93 -8.44 12.89
C PRO A 337 -7.99 -7.28 12.55
N ALA A 338 -8.22 -6.14 13.20
CA ALA A 338 -7.46 -4.91 13.02
C ALA A 338 -6.00 -5.01 13.52
#